data_AF-A0A0W1DRN9-F1
#
_entry.id   AF-A0A0W1DRN9-F1
#
_cell.length_a   1.000
_cell.length_b   1.000
_cell.length_c   1.000
_cell.angle_alpha   90.00
_cell.angle_beta   90.00
_cell.angle_gamma   90.00
#
_symmetry.space_group_name_H-M   'P 1'
#
loop_
_entity.id
_entity.type
_entity.pdbx_description
1 polymer ?
#
loop_
_entity_poly.entity_id
_entity_poly.type
_entity_poly.pdbx_seq_one_letter_code
_entity_poly.pdbx_strand_id
1 'polypeptide(L)' 'MFYSVSPKTSRKGEWPMTTSHLSALKSRHADLDEKIANEERRPCPDTGLVAQMKKQKLRIKEEMAATA' A
#
# COMPACT_ATOMS: atom_id res chain seq x y z
N MET A 1 -26.08 0.91 -45.41
CA MET A 1 -24.80 0.23 -45.71
C MET A 1 -23.71 1.29 -45.55
N PHE A 2 -22.79 1.34 -44.59
CA PHE A 2 -22.35 0.48 -43.49
C PHE A 2 -22.01 1.41 -42.31
N TYR A 3 -22.39 1.03 -41.08
CA TYR A 3 -21.95 1.75 -39.88
C TYR A 3 -20.46 1.47 -39.64
N SER A 4 -19.65 2.52 -39.52
CA SER A 4 -18.24 2.44 -39.14
C SER A 4 -18.16 2.08 -37.65
N VAL A 5 -18.00 0.78 -37.37
CA VAL A 5 -17.74 0.27 -36.02
C VAL A 5 -16.33 0.70 -35.61
N SER A 6 -16.23 1.58 -34.61
CA SER A 6 -14.98 1.80 -33.89
C SER A 6 -14.58 0.51 -33.18
N PRO A 7 -13.35 -0.02 -33.35
CA PRO A 7 -12.89 -1.08 -32.50
C PRO A 7 -12.57 -0.48 -31.12
N LYS A 8 -13.50 -0.61 -30.17
CA LYS A 8 -13.16 -0.47 -28.76
C LYS A 8 -12.27 -1.65 -28.39
N THR A 9 -10.95 -1.44 -28.42
CA THR A 9 -10.00 -2.37 -27.83
C THR A 9 -10.10 -2.28 -26.31
N SER A 10 -11.21 -2.80 -25.76
CA SER A 10 -11.31 -3.11 -24.35
C SER A 10 -10.40 -4.31 -24.09
N ARG A 11 -9.12 -4.04 -23.81
CA ARG A 11 -8.22 -5.01 -23.18
C ARG A 11 -8.67 -5.21 -21.73
N LYS A 12 -9.75 -5.96 -21.55
CA LYS A 12 -10.06 -6.69 -20.32
C LYS A 12 -9.11 -7.88 -20.28
N GLY A 13 -8.10 -7.86 -19.41
CA GLY A 13 -7.20 -9.03 -19.34
C GLY A 13 -5.98 -8.94 -18.45
N GLU A 14 -5.81 -7.94 -17.60
CA GLU A 14 -4.67 -7.87 -16.71
C GLU A 14 -5.18 -7.63 -15.29
N TRP A 15 -5.57 -8.71 -14.60
CA TRP A 15 -5.75 -8.70 -13.16
C TRP A 15 -4.36 -8.87 -12.56
N PRO A 16 -3.74 -7.82 -12.01
CA PRO A 16 -2.47 -8.00 -11.36
C PRO A 16 -2.81 -8.51 -9.96
N MET A 17 -2.95 -9.83 -9.82
CA MET A 17 -3.18 -10.47 -8.52
C MET A 17 -2.09 -10.07 -7.51
N THR A 18 -0.88 -9.75 -7.99
CA THR A 18 0.22 -9.15 -7.23
C THR A 18 -0.09 -7.72 -6.76
N THR A 19 -0.75 -6.87 -7.56
CA THR A 19 -1.08 -5.50 -7.14
C THR A 19 -2.09 -5.43 -6.02
N SER A 20 -3.04 -6.36 -5.93
CA SER A 20 -4.02 -6.35 -4.84
C SER A 20 -3.36 -6.64 -3.49
N HIS A 21 -2.42 -7.60 -3.46
CA HIS A 21 -1.67 -7.94 -2.26
C HIS A 21 -0.73 -6.81 -1.85
N LEU A 22 0.02 -6.25 -2.80
CA LEU A 22 0.88 -5.08 -2.56
C LEU A 22 0.08 -3.84 -2.16
N SER A 23 -1.11 -3.63 -2.72
CA SER A 23 -2.00 -2.52 -2.35
C SER A 23 -2.49 -2.65 -0.91
N ALA A 24 -2.84 -3.86 -0.46
CA ALA A 24 -3.23 -4.10 0.91
C ALA A 24 -2.07 -3.85 1.89
N LEU A 25 -0.86 -4.31 1.56
CA LEU A 25 0.34 -4.02 2.36
C LEU A 25 0.68 -2.52 2.37
N LYS A 26 0.58 -1.84 1.23
CA LYS A 26 0.80 -0.39 1.12
C LYS A 26 -0.19 0.41 1.97
N SER A 27 -1.47 0.02 1.98
CA SER A 27 -2.47 0.65 2.83
C SER A 27 -2.10 0.51 4.30
N ARG A 28 -1.82 -0.72 4.76
CA ARG A 28 -1.39 -0.99 6.14
C ARG A 28 -0.11 -0.25 6.53
N HIS A 29 0.84 -0.12 5.59
CA HIS A 29 2.05 0.66 5.79
C HIS A 29 1.74 2.15 5.96
N ALA A 30 0.88 2.72 5.12
CA ALA A 30 0.46 4.11 5.21
C ALA A 30 -0.27 4.41 6.54
N ASP A 31 -1.16 3.52 6.98
CA ASP A 31 -1.86 3.62 8.27
C ASP A 31 -0.88 3.63 9.46
N LEU A 32 0.16 2.79 9.42
CA LEU A 32 1.20 2.76 10.46
C LEU A 32 2.07 4.02 10.42
N ASP A 33 2.41 4.51 9.23
CA ASP A 33 3.18 5.75 9.07
C ASP A 33 2.44 6.96 9.63
N GLU A 34 1.15 7.05 9.36
CA GLU A 34 0.30 8.12 9.88
C GLU A 34 0.20 8.06 11.41
N LYS A 35 0.03 6.87 11.98
CA LYS A 35 0.04 6.66 13.44
C LYS A 35 1.38 7.05 14.07
N ILE A 36 2.50 6.67 13.45
CA ILE A 36 3.84 7.05 13.91
C ILE A 36 4.00 8.57 13.85
N ALA A 37 3.68 9.20 12.72
CA ALA A 37 3.80 10.63 12.53
C ALA A 37 2.91 11.44 13.48
N ASN A 38 1.72 10.93 13.80
CA ASN A 38 0.83 11.52 14.77
C ASN A 38 1.40 11.42 16.19
N GLU A 39 1.96 10.26 16.57
CA GLU A 39 2.55 10.06 17.90
C GLU A 39 3.86 10.83 18.08
N GLU A 40 4.71 10.91 17.05
CA GLU A 40 5.94 11.72 17.06
C GLU A 40 5.67 13.24 17.10
N ARG A 41 4.48 13.67 16.64
CA ARG A 41 4.05 15.08 16.74
C ARG A 41 3.59 15.44 18.16
N ARG A 42 3.32 14.46 19.03
CA ARG A 42 2.92 14.74 20.41
C ARG A 42 4.14 15.19 21.22
N PRO A 43 4.00 16.18 22.12
CA PRO A 43 5.08 16.66 22.97
C PRO A 43 5.59 15.61 23.99
N CYS A 44 4.85 14.52 24.18
CA CYS A 44 5.26 13.35 24.96
C CYS A 44 5.11 12.09 24.09
N PRO A 45 6.11 11.77 23.25
CA PRO A 45 6.05 10.60 22.39
C PRO A 45 6.25 9.32 23.23
N ASP A 46 5.34 8.35 23.10
CA ASP A 46 5.56 7.01 23.65
C ASP A 46 6.61 6.28 22.80
N THR A 47 7.88 6.45 23.18
CA THR A 47 9.02 5.94 22.43
C THR A 47 9.00 4.42 22.30
N GLY A 48 8.37 3.71 23.24
CA GLY A 48 8.17 2.26 23.19
C GLY A 48 7.22 1.84 22.07
N LEU A 49 6.03 2.44 22.02
CA LEU A 49 5.05 2.24 20.95
C LEU A 49 5.59 2.68 19.60
N VAL A 50 6.23 3.86 19.52
CA VAL A 50 6.84 4.35 18.28
C VAL A 50 7.91 3.38 17.77
N ALA A 51 8.77 2.85 18.64
CA ALA A 51 9.77 1.86 18.26
C ALA A 51 9.13 0.55 17.78
N GLN A 52 8.06 0.08 18.42
CA GLN A 52 7.31 -1.10 17.96
C GLN A 52 6.62 -0.86 16.61
N MET A 53 5.97 0.29 16.42
CA MET A 53 5.33 0.67 15.16
C MET A 53 6.36 0.80 14.02
N LYS A 54 7.54 1.40 14.29
CA LYS A 54 8.64 1.46 13.32
C LYS A 54 9.17 0.07 12.94
N LYS A 55 9.27 -0.86 13.90
CA LYS A 55 9.63 -2.26 13.61
C LYS A 55 8.56 -2.95 12.76
N GLN A 56 7.28 -2.76 13.07
CA GLN A 56 6.18 -3.31 12.27
C GLN A 56 6.19 -2.75 10.84
N LYS A 57 6.41 -1.45 10.69
CA LYS A 57 6.60 -0.79 9.39
C LYS A 57 7.74 -1.42 8.58
N LEU A 58 8.88 -1.69 9.24
CA LEU A 58 10.02 -2.35 8.60
C LEU A 58 9.65 -3.75 8.06
N ARG A 59 8.92 -4.55 8.85
CA ARG A 59 8.47 -5.89 8.44
C ARG A 59 7.52 -5.84 7.25
N ILE A 60 6.56 -4.91 7.24
CA ILE A 60 5.66 -4.74 6.09
C ILE A 60 6.43 -4.30 4.84
N LYS A 61 7.46 -3.45 5.00
CA LYS A 61 8.33 -3.06 3.89
C LYS A 61 9.11 -4.24 3.31
N GLU A 62 9.59 -5.14 4.16
CA GLU A 62 10.25 -6.38 3.73
C GLU A 62 9.27 -7.34 3.04
N GLU A 63 8.05 -7.51 3.57
CA GLU A 63 7.02 -8.30 2.90
C GLU A 63 6.61 -7.71 1.56
N MET A 64 6.54 -6.38 1.43
CA MET A 64 6.30 -5.71 0.14
C MET A 64 7.44 -5.98 -0.84
N ALA A 65 8.70 -5.97 -0.39
CA ALA A 65 9.86 -6.25 -1.22
C ALA A 65 9.93 -7.74 -1.62
N ALA A 66 9.49 -8.64 -0.75
CA ALA A 66 9.43 -10.07 -1.03
C ALA A 66 8.27 -10.47 -1.95
N THR A 67 7.24 -9.63 -2.06
CA THR A 67 6.05 -9.86 -2.90
C THR A 67 6.08 -9.11 -4.23
N ALA A 68 7.10 -8.27 -4.45
CA ALA A 68 7.40 -7.57 -5.69
C ALA A 68 8.31 -8.40 -6.59
#